data_AF-F5T9B5-F1
#
_entry.id   AF-F5T9B5-F1
#
_cell.length_a   1.000
_cell.length_b   1.000
_cell.length_c   1.000
_cell.angle_alpha   90.00
_cell.angle_beta   90.00
_cell.angle_gamma   90.00
#
_symmetry.space_group_name_H-M   'P 1'
#
loop_
_entity.id
_entity.type
_entity.pdbx_description
1 polymer ?
#
loop_
_entity_poly.entity_id
_entity_poly.type
_entity_poly.pdbx_seq_one_letter_code
_entity_poly.pdbx_strand_id
1 'polypeptide(L)'
;MDKLTCQMTVLFEGAFWVGVFEKTEGNRLSVAKVTFGAEPKDLEVRDFILKHFYELKFSPEVKTQVKERKQNPKRAQREVKKQLQRAGIGTKSQQALSLQHEENKQKRKEKNREQKRIEEERQFMLKQAKKKKTQRQITKIVRNSMAALKLSLIQKYKPEKAYTYVYSTGFLSGERALTQGAETIEEENAFMSHACPEQGVRALILTRKEEVPRAYSVLVLSETGIQEIELGEDFPDRENDPMLFSFGDSFGLIKAKKEIVYFTGDFSSPEIIPIKNGLLPFSKVLPDNARERYFQTVSDGRLIPVCFEKEVYYGLSRCFALLDFDPVKKEAKWKGFSEIEKNAFTHHDDRTKDAPKIDSLKMANEEIYAFTSGESTGSVNKWGMDYYALAKISPEGKVKEKLLESEQLKAGEKKSGVNGTFTHSDYLILTPLFNNDDWKGKQKLFSLSKREYLDITMPRGMTKHSLYNICGELCLTALYDRGLKEIGLCKIEGIE
;
A
#
# COMPACT_ATOMS: atom_id res chain seq x y z
N MET A 1 13.28 22.05 -69.30
CA MET A 1 12.58 20.92 -68.66
C MET A 1 13.62 19.86 -68.40
N ASP A 2 13.82 19.48 -67.13
CA ASP A 2 14.74 18.39 -66.80
C ASP A 2 14.25 17.10 -67.46
N LYS A 3 15.14 16.41 -68.16
CA LYS A 3 14.80 15.20 -68.90
C LYS A 3 14.56 14.07 -67.92
N LEU A 4 13.29 13.71 -67.71
CA LEU A 4 12.93 12.52 -66.96
C LEU A 4 13.11 11.29 -67.85
N THR A 5 13.89 10.32 -67.38
CA THR A 5 14.02 9.01 -68.04
C THR A 5 13.64 7.91 -67.07
N CYS A 6 12.79 6.98 -67.51
CA CYS A 6 12.40 5.81 -66.75
C CYS A 6 12.71 4.57 -67.58
N GLN A 7 13.53 3.67 -67.04
CA GLN A 7 13.89 2.41 -67.67
C GLN A 7 13.35 1.27 -66.82
N MET A 8 12.73 0.27 -67.45
CA MET A 8 12.35 -0.97 -66.77
C MET A 8 13.26 -2.10 -67.26
N THR A 9 13.81 -2.85 -66.32
CA THR A 9 14.56 -4.08 -66.60
C THR A 9 13.82 -5.25 -65.98
N VAL A 10 13.46 -6.24 -66.80
CA VAL A 10 12.88 -7.51 -66.33
C VAL A 10 14.01 -8.52 -66.21
N LEU A 11 14.12 -9.17 -65.05
CA LEU A 11 15.15 -10.17 -64.78
C LEU A 11 14.62 -11.25 -63.84
N PHE A 12 15.27 -12.40 -63.87
CA PHE A 12 14.97 -13.50 -62.97
C PHE A 12 15.80 -13.38 -61.69
N GLU A 13 15.14 -13.35 -60.52
CA GLU A 13 15.80 -13.22 -59.22
C GLU A 13 15.35 -14.35 -58.28
N GLY A 14 16.21 -15.36 -58.11
CA GLY A 14 15.99 -16.50 -57.23
C GLY A 14 14.87 -17.43 -57.73
N ALA A 15 13.63 -17.15 -57.32
CA ALA A 15 12.45 -17.97 -57.61
C ALA A 15 11.37 -17.25 -58.44
N PHE A 16 11.52 -15.95 -58.69
CA PHE A 16 10.51 -15.14 -59.35
C PHE A 16 11.12 -14.19 -60.38
N TRP A 17 10.34 -13.87 -61.42
CA TRP A 17 10.64 -12.78 -62.33
C TRP A 17 10.26 -11.45 -61.71
N VAL A 18 11.17 -10.48 -61.80
CA VAL A 18 11.03 -9.16 -61.19
C VAL A 18 11.26 -8.07 -62.23
N GLY A 19 10.44 -7.03 -62.18
CA GLY A 19 10.62 -5.78 -62.92
C GLY A 19 11.24 -4.73 -62.02
N VAL A 20 12.34 -4.13 -62.47
CA VAL A 20 13.00 -3.04 -61.76
C VAL A 20 12.92 -1.78 -62.59
N PHE A 21 12.22 -0.78 -62.05
CA PHE A 21 12.06 0.55 -62.64
C PHE A 21 13.13 1.48 -62.09
N GLU A 22 13.96 2.03 -62.97
CA GLU A 22 14.98 3.02 -62.69
C GLU A 22 14.50 4.38 -63.22
N LYS A 23 14.07 5.26 -62.30
CA LYS A 23 13.68 6.64 -62.61
C LYS A 23 14.88 7.55 -62.39
N THR A 24 15.35 8.22 -63.44
CA THR A 24 16.42 9.21 -63.38
C THR A 24 15.86 10.60 -63.68
N GLU A 25 16.05 11.51 -62.74
CA GLU A 25 15.67 12.92 -62.81
C GLU A 25 16.92 13.78 -62.53
N GLY A 26 17.49 14.37 -63.59
CA GLY A 26 18.79 15.03 -63.54
C GLY A 26 19.91 14.08 -63.09
N ASN A 27 20.52 14.36 -61.93
CA ASN A 27 21.59 13.57 -61.31
C ASN A 27 21.09 12.67 -60.16
N ARG A 28 19.79 12.35 -60.11
CA ARG A 28 19.19 11.55 -59.03
C ARG A 28 18.51 10.31 -59.60
N LEU A 29 18.80 9.16 -59.02
CA LEU A 29 18.24 7.87 -59.40
C LEU A 29 17.38 7.34 -58.25
N SER A 30 16.15 6.95 -58.56
CA SER A 30 15.25 6.25 -57.65
C SER A 30 14.74 4.98 -58.31
N VAL A 31 14.56 3.93 -57.50
CA VAL A 31 14.28 2.59 -58.01
C VAL A 31 13.03 2.00 -57.37
N ALA A 32 12.17 1.36 -58.17
CA ALA A 32 11.05 0.58 -57.68
C ALA A 32 11.16 -0.86 -58.18
N LYS A 33 10.94 -1.83 -57.30
CA LYS A 33 10.94 -3.26 -57.64
C LYS A 33 9.53 -3.81 -57.57
N VAL A 34 9.14 -4.55 -58.61
CA VAL A 34 7.86 -5.27 -58.75
C VAL A 34 8.17 -6.75 -58.96
N THR A 35 7.39 -7.63 -58.35
CA THR A 35 7.52 -9.08 -58.53
C THR A 35 6.35 -9.57 -59.39
N PHE A 36 6.65 -10.18 -60.54
CA PHE A 36 5.67 -10.77 -61.46
C PHE A 36 5.40 -12.26 -61.17
N GLY A 37 6.33 -12.93 -60.50
CA GLY A 37 6.20 -14.37 -60.21
C GLY A 37 6.74 -15.20 -61.37
N ALA A 38 5.86 -15.60 -62.30
CA ALA A 38 6.24 -16.28 -63.54
C ALA A 38 6.82 -15.30 -64.57
N GLU A 39 7.45 -15.81 -65.64
CA GLU A 39 8.01 -14.97 -66.71
C GLU A 39 6.87 -14.18 -67.37
N PRO A 40 6.86 -12.83 -67.24
CA PRO A 40 5.74 -12.05 -67.72
C PRO A 40 5.80 -11.96 -69.25
N LYS A 41 4.65 -12.14 -69.90
CA LYS A 41 4.55 -11.89 -71.35
C LYS A 41 4.58 -10.39 -71.63
N ASP A 42 4.98 -10.00 -72.84
CA ASP A 42 5.05 -8.57 -73.25
C ASP A 42 3.73 -7.80 -72.99
N LEU A 43 2.59 -8.45 -73.18
CA LEU A 43 1.27 -7.86 -72.90
C LEU A 43 1.04 -7.62 -71.40
N GLU A 44 1.48 -8.53 -70.54
CA GLU A 44 1.35 -8.42 -69.08
C GLU A 44 2.24 -7.30 -68.54
N VAL A 45 3.46 -7.17 -69.09
CA VAL A 45 4.36 -6.06 -68.79
C VAL A 45 3.73 -4.73 -69.19
N ARG A 46 3.19 -4.63 -70.41
CA ARG A 46 2.57 -3.41 -70.91
C ARG A 46 1.34 -3.01 -70.08
N ASP A 47 0.47 -3.97 -69.80
CA ASP A 47 -0.74 -3.75 -69.01
C ASP A 47 -0.41 -3.31 -67.58
N PHE A 48 0.62 -3.90 -66.96
CA PHE A 48 1.08 -3.50 -65.64
C PHE A 48 1.56 -2.04 -65.63
N ILE A 49 2.37 -1.64 -66.62
CA ILE A 49 2.85 -0.26 -66.73
C ILE A 49 1.67 0.71 -66.87
N LEU A 50 0.69 0.40 -67.74
CA LEU A 50 -0.44 1.31 -67.96
C LEU A 50 -1.34 1.47 -66.74
N LYS A 51 -1.51 0.40 -65.94
CA LYS A 51 -2.46 0.39 -64.82
C LYS A 51 -1.84 0.75 -63.47
N HIS A 52 -0.58 0.39 -63.22
CA HIS A 52 0.02 0.41 -61.87
C HIS A 52 1.27 1.28 -61.74
N PHE A 53 1.72 1.97 -62.80
CA PHE A 53 2.96 2.76 -62.74
C PHE A 53 2.93 3.87 -61.67
N TYR A 54 1.80 4.55 -61.49
CA TYR A 54 1.67 5.62 -60.49
C TYR A 54 1.57 5.12 -59.05
N GLU A 55 1.37 3.82 -58.84
CA GLU A 55 1.32 3.18 -57.52
C GLU A 55 2.71 2.72 -57.02
N LEU A 56 3.73 2.82 -57.88
CA LEU A 56 5.09 2.37 -57.57
C LEU A 56 5.73 3.20 -56.46
N LYS A 57 6.19 2.52 -55.41
CA LYS A 57 6.92 3.12 -54.29
C LYS A 57 8.43 3.12 -54.58
N PHE A 58 8.91 4.21 -55.16
CA PHE A 58 10.32 4.41 -55.44
C PHE A 58 11.17 4.53 -54.16
N SER A 59 12.40 4.02 -54.21
CA SER A 59 13.41 4.12 -53.17
C SER A 59 13.87 5.58 -52.96
N PRO A 60 14.58 5.87 -51.85
CA PRO A 60 15.28 7.14 -51.68
C PRO A 60 16.22 7.44 -52.86
N GLU A 61 16.40 8.73 -53.14
CA GLU A 61 17.20 9.22 -54.26
C GLU A 61 18.70 8.99 -54.02
N VAL A 62 19.37 8.32 -54.95
CA VAL A 62 20.83 8.13 -54.94
C VAL A 62 21.48 9.04 -55.99
N LYS A 63 22.51 9.79 -55.60
CA LYS A 63 23.26 10.66 -56.51
C LYS A 63 23.92 9.84 -57.63
N THR A 64 23.62 10.18 -58.88
CA THR A 64 24.22 9.59 -60.07
C THR A 64 24.80 10.69 -60.97
N GLN A 65 25.98 10.45 -61.56
CA GLN A 65 26.57 11.38 -62.52
C GLN A 65 26.05 11.04 -63.92
N VAL A 66 25.13 11.83 -64.46
CA VAL A 66 24.72 11.71 -65.86
C VAL A 66 25.62 12.63 -66.68
N LYS A 67 26.63 12.07 -67.37
CA LYS A 67 27.38 12.83 -68.38
C LYS A 67 26.61 12.78 -69.69
N GLU A 68 25.95 13.87 -70.08
CA GLU A 68 25.43 14.01 -71.43
C GLU A 68 26.61 14.06 -72.42
N ARG A 69 26.67 13.09 -73.33
CA ARG A 69 27.62 13.08 -74.45
C ARG A 69 26.87 12.71 -75.72
N LYS A 70 27.07 13.49 -76.80
CA LYS A 70 26.53 13.16 -78.14
C LYS A 70 27.08 11.80 -78.59
N GLN A 71 26.21 10.81 -78.74
CA GLN A 71 26.60 9.44 -79.07
C GLN A 71 26.56 9.19 -80.59
N ASN A 72 27.63 8.59 -81.12
CA ASN A 72 27.73 8.12 -82.51
C ASN A 72 27.00 6.77 -82.65
N PRO A 73 26.20 6.52 -83.71
CA PRO A 73 25.39 5.30 -83.88
C PRO A 73 26.16 3.98 -83.74
N LYS A 74 27.44 3.92 -84.14
CA LYS A 74 28.30 2.74 -83.91
C LYS A 74 28.58 2.46 -82.42
N ARG A 75 28.59 3.50 -81.59
CA ARG A 75 28.81 3.39 -80.14
C ARG A 75 27.53 3.01 -79.40
N ALA A 76 26.37 3.51 -79.86
CA ALA A 76 25.06 3.10 -79.36
C ALA A 76 24.82 1.59 -79.55
N GLN A 77 25.14 1.05 -80.74
CA GLN A 77 25.07 -0.41 -80.98
C GLN A 77 26.04 -1.22 -80.12
N ARG A 78 27.25 -0.70 -79.86
CA ARG A 78 28.22 -1.32 -78.93
C ARG A 78 27.75 -1.26 -77.47
N GLU A 79 27.08 -0.19 -77.05
CA GLU A 79 26.52 -0.05 -75.70
C GLU A 79 25.29 -0.93 -75.48
N VAL A 80 24.39 -1.04 -76.47
CA VAL A 80 23.27 -2.00 -76.45
C VAL A 80 23.79 -3.44 -76.35
N LYS A 81 24.83 -3.79 -77.13
CA LYS A 81 25.47 -5.12 -77.04
C LYS A 81 26.19 -5.35 -75.69
N LYS A 82 26.73 -4.31 -75.07
CA LYS A 82 27.38 -4.35 -73.75
C LYS A 82 26.37 -4.41 -72.59
N GLN A 83 25.19 -3.80 -72.76
CA GLN A 83 24.06 -3.92 -71.84
C GLN A 83 23.41 -5.31 -71.92
N LEU A 84 23.22 -5.86 -73.13
CA LEU A 84 22.77 -7.25 -73.33
C LEU A 84 23.71 -8.30 -72.70
N GLN A 85 25.02 -8.01 -72.61
CA GLN A 85 25.99 -8.87 -71.92
C GLN A 85 26.05 -8.69 -70.40
N ARG A 86 25.56 -7.56 -69.86
CA ARG A 86 25.45 -7.32 -68.42
C ARG A 86 24.06 -7.76 -67.96
N ALA A 87 23.89 -9.06 -67.71
CA ALA A 87 22.67 -9.57 -67.10
C ALA A 87 22.58 -9.07 -65.63
N GLY A 88 21.80 -8.02 -65.38
CA GLY A 88 21.48 -7.55 -64.03
C GLY A 88 21.28 -6.04 -63.89
N ILE A 89 20.74 -5.64 -62.74
CA ILE A 89 20.51 -4.24 -62.36
C ILE A 89 21.85 -3.56 -62.02
N GLY A 90 21.98 -2.26 -62.30
CA GLY A 90 23.17 -1.50 -61.94
C GLY A 90 23.45 -1.47 -60.42
N THR A 91 24.73 -1.36 -60.04
CA THR A 91 25.19 -1.34 -58.64
C THR A 91 24.50 -0.25 -57.80
N LYS A 92 24.17 0.91 -58.41
CA LYS A 92 23.48 2.01 -57.72
C LYS A 92 22.02 1.69 -57.40
N SER A 93 21.39 0.87 -58.23
CA SER A 93 20.01 0.45 -58.06
C SER A 93 19.91 -0.67 -57.02
N GLN A 94 20.89 -1.58 -56.99
CA GLN A 94 21.07 -2.52 -55.89
C GLN A 94 21.31 -1.79 -54.56
N GLN A 95 22.14 -0.73 -54.56
CA GLN A 95 22.37 0.11 -53.39
C GLN A 95 21.08 0.83 -52.92
N ALA A 96 20.30 1.38 -53.85
CA ALA A 96 19.04 2.06 -53.54
C ALA A 96 17.98 1.10 -52.94
N LEU A 97 17.87 -0.12 -53.48
CA LEU A 97 16.99 -1.17 -52.93
C LEU A 97 17.46 -1.67 -51.55
N SER A 98 18.77 -1.78 -51.34
CA SER A 98 19.35 -2.14 -50.04
C SER A 98 19.00 -1.10 -48.96
N LEU A 99 19.15 0.19 -49.26
CA LEU A 99 18.80 1.29 -48.36
C LEU A 99 17.30 1.29 -48.02
N GLN A 100 16.44 1.06 -49.01
CA GLN A 100 15.00 0.97 -48.79
C GLN A 100 14.62 -0.22 -47.88
N HIS A 101 15.31 -1.36 -48.02
CA HIS A 101 15.07 -2.52 -47.17
C HIS A 101 15.50 -2.27 -45.71
N GLU A 102 16.64 -1.61 -45.50
CA GLU A 102 17.12 -1.22 -44.16
C GLU A 102 16.18 -0.22 -43.48
N GLU A 103 15.74 0.83 -44.18
CA GLU A 103 14.77 1.79 -43.64
C GLU A 103 13.46 1.11 -43.24
N ASN A 104 12.94 0.22 -44.10
CA ASN A 104 11.70 -0.50 -43.81
C ASN A 104 11.85 -1.46 -42.62
N LYS A 105 13.03 -2.08 -42.45
CA LYS A 105 13.35 -2.93 -41.30
C LYS A 105 13.40 -2.12 -40.00
N GLN A 106 13.98 -0.92 -40.03
CA GLN A 106 14.02 -0.02 -38.87
C GLN A 106 12.62 0.49 -38.51
N LYS A 107 11.86 1.02 -39.49
CA LYS A 107 10.47 1.49 -39.29
C LYS A 107 9.56 0.38 -38.72
N ARG A 108 9.72 -0.86 -39.17
CA ARG A 108 8.97 -2.02 -38.62
C ARG A 108 9.36 -2.32 -37.17
N LYS A 109 10.65 -2.27 -36.83
CA LYS A 109 11.13 -2.49 -35.45
C LYS A 109 10.61 -1.41 -34.50
N GLU A 110 10.65 -0.15 -34.92
CA GLU A 110 10.14 0.98 -34.13
C GLU A 110 8.63 0.86 -33.91
N LYS A 111 7.86 0.65 -34.98
CA LYS A 111 6.41 0.46 -34.89
C LYS A 111 6.02 -0.72 -33.99
N ASN A 112 6.73 -1.85 -34.09
CA ASN A 112 6.45 -3.02 -33.24
C ASN A 112 6.80 -2.78 -31.78
N ARG A 113 7.89 -2.05 -31.48
CA ARG A 113 8.25 -1.66 -30.11
C ARG A 113 7.21 -0.74 -29.51
N GLU A 114 6.76 0.25 -30.28
CA GLU A 114 5.73 1.20 -29.84
C GLU A 114 4.39 0.50 -29.61
N GLN A 115 3.96 -0.36 -30.54
CA GLN A 115 2.73 -1.13 -30.39
C GLN A 115 2.77 -2.05 -29.17
N LYS A 116 3.92 -2.68 -28.90
CA LYS A 116 4.12 -3.52 -27.71
C LYS A 116 4.04 -2.70 -26.42
N ARG A 117 4.66 -1.51 -26.38
CA ARG A 117 4.55 -0.59 -25.24
C ARG A 117 3.11 -0.15 -24.98
N ILE A 118 2.39 0.27 -26.02
CA ILE A 118 0.99 0.69 -25.92
C ILE A 118 0.10 -0.48 -25.44
N GLU A 119 0.30 -1.69 -25.95
CA GLU A 119 -0.49 -2.85 -25.52
C GLU A 119 -0.13 -3.29 -24.10
N GLU A 120 1.14 -3.24 -23.69
CA GLU A 120 1.57 -3.50 -22.32
C GLU A 120 0.96 -2.49 -21.33
N GLU A 121 0.99 -1.20 -21.67
CA GLU A 121 0.34 -0.13 -20.89
C GLU A 121 -1.17 -0.34 -20.82
N ARG A 122 -1.82 -0.67 -21.94
CA ARG A 122 -3.27 -0.97 -22.00
C ARG A 122 -3.63 -2.17 -21.13
N GLN A 123 -2.88 -3.27 -21.22
CA GLN A 123 -3.10 -4.47 -20.40
C GLN A 123 -2.86 -4.20 -18.92
N PHE A 124 -1.85 -3.39 -18.58
CA PHE A 124 -1.60 -2.93 -17.22
C PHE A 124 -2.78 -2.11 -16.69
N MET A 125 -3.26 -1.12 -17.45
CA MET A 125 -4.41 -0.29 -17.10
C MET A 125 -5.70 -1.12 -16.95
N LEU A 126 -5.93 -2.10 -17.83
CA LEU A 126 -7.07 -3.01 -17.72
C LEU A 126 -6.96 -3.93 -16.49
N LYS A 127 -5.77 -4.45 -16.16
CA LYS A 127 -5.55 -5.23 -14.93
C LYS A 127 -5.78 -4.38 -13.68
N GLN A 128 -5.29 -3.14 -13.66
CA GLN A 128 -5.52 -2.19 -12.57
C GLN A 128 -7.01 -1.86 -12.43
N ALA A 129 -7.71 -1.59 -13.53
CA ALA A 129 -9.15 -1.31 -13.52
C ALA A 129 -9.98 -2.52 -13.08
N LYS A 130 -9.63 -3.74 -13.52
CA LYS A 130 -10.29 -4.98 -13.06
C LYS A 130 -10.05 -5.24 -11.58
N LYS A 131 -8.81 -5.11 -11.10
CA LYS A 131 -8.48 -5.20 -9.66
C LYS A 131 -9.27 -4.18 -8.85
N LYS A 132 -9.28 -2.91 -9.27
CA LYS A 132 -10.10 -1.85 -8.64
C LYS A 132 -11.59 -2.18 -8.67
N LYS A 133 -12.13 -2.71 -9.77
CA LYS A 133 -13.56 -3.05 -9.86
C LYS A 133 -13.94 -4.25 -8.97
N THR A 134 -13.12 -5.29 -8.95
CA THR A 134 -13.32 -6.45 -8.07
C THR A 134 -13.20 -6.04 -6.61
N GLN A 135 -12.20 -5.21 -6.27
CA GLN A 135 -12.06 -4.64 -4.93
C GLN A 135 -13.28 -3.78 -4.58
N ARG A 136 -13.72 -2.86 -5.44
CA ARG A 136 -14.96 -2.08 -5.26
C ARG A 136 -16.18 -2.95 -4.98
N GLN A 137 -16.28 -4.07 -5.67
CA GLN A 137 -17.42 -4.98 -5.57
C GLN A 137 -17.36 -5.79 -4.28
N ILE A 138 -16.18 -6.30 -3.90
CA ILE A 138 -15.94 -6.95 -2.60
C ILE A 138 -16.16 -5.94 -1.48
N THR A 139 -15.49 -4.78 -1.52
CA THR A 139 -15.65 -3.69 -0.55
C THR A 139 -17.09 -3.19 -0.46
N LYS A 140 -17.89 -3.18 -1.53
CA LYS A 140 -19.34 -2.85 -1.46
C LYS A 140 -20.18 -3.93 -0.78
N ILE A 141 -19.93 -5.21 -1.08
CA ILE A 141 -20.62 -6.33 -0.45
C ILE A 141 -20.25 -6.41 1.04
N VAL A 142 -18.98 -6.21 1.34
CA VAL A 142 -18.38 -6.25 2.67
C VAL A 142 -18.70 -4.98 3.48
N ARG A 143 -18.95 -3.82 2.84
CA ARG A 143 -19.40 -2.57 3.50
C ARG A 143 -20.78 -2.65 4.15
N ASN A 144 -21.61 -3.60 3.74
CA ASN A 144 -22.89 -3.87 4.39
C ASN A 144 -22.68 -4.99 5.40
N SER A 145 -22.75 -4.65 6.68
CA SER A 145 -22.75 -5.59 7.81
C SER A 145 -23.87 -6.62 7.63
N MET A 146 -23.53 -7.90 7.77
CA MET A 146 -24.52 -8.98 7.74
C MET A 146 -25.03 -9.35 9.13
N ALA A 147 -24.29 -9.00 10.18
CA ALA A 147 -24.60 -9.33 11.55
C ALA A 147 -24.32 -8.17 12.51
N ALA A 148 -24.96 -8.17 13.67
CA ALA A 148 -24.79 -7.15 14.70
C ALA A 148 -24.36 -7.76 16.04
N LEU A 149 -23.34 -7.18 16.67
CA LEU A 149 -22.95 -7.51 18.04
C LEU A 149 -23.78 -6.68 19.01
N LYS A 150 -24.59 -7.36 19.81
CA LYS A 150 -25.44 -6.73 20.81
C LYS A 150 -24.76 -6.70 22.16
N LEU A 151 -24.76 -5.51 22.77
CA LEU A 151 -24.15 -5.27 24.06
C LEU A 151 -25.20 -5.12 25.16
N SER A 152 -24.91 -5.68 26.33
CA SER A 152 -25.59 -5.43 27.60
C SER A 152 -24.70 -4.65 28.54
N LEU A 153 -25.27 -3.70 29.28
CA LEU A 153 -24.53 -2.94 30.29
C LEU A 153 -24.28 -3.82 31.53
N ILE A 154 -23.01 -3.95 31.94
CA ILE A 154 -22.65 -4.54 33.24
C ILE A 154 -22.63 -3.43 34.29
N GLN A 155 -21.80 -2.42 34.07
CA GLN A 155 -21.59 -1.35 35.03
C GLN A 155 -21.29 -0.04 34.32
N LYS A 156 -21.82 1.04 34.89
CA LYS A 156 -21.61 2.39 34.40
C LYS A 156 -20.99 3.25 35.48
N TYR A 157 -19.93 3.94 35.12
CA TYR A 157 -19.19 4.81 36.01
C TYR A 157 -19.29 6.26 35.54
N LYS A 158 -19.34 7.16 36.52
CA LYS A 158 -19.16 8.59 36.31
C LYS A 158 -17.85 8.97 36.98
N PRO A 159 -16.83 9.40 36.22
CA PRO A 159 -15.58 9.85 36.83
C PRO A 159 -15.84 10.99 37.82
N GLU A 160 -15.23 10.92 39.00
CA GLU A 160 -15.39 11.95 40.04
C GLU A 160 -14.68 13.25 39.69
N LYS A 161 -13.52 13.15 39.02
CA LYS A 161 -12.69 14.27 38.58
C LYS A 161 -12.95 14.58 37.10
N ALA A 162 -12.56 15.79 36.68
CA ALA A 162 -12.59 16.18 35.27
C ALA A 162 -11.39 15.56 34.53
N TYR A 163 -11.68 14.69 33.57
CA TYR A 163 -10.69 14.08 32.69
C TYR A 163 -10.90 14.48 31.24
N THR A 164 -9.81 14.51 30.48
CA THR A 164 -9.79 14.96 29.09
C THR A 164 -10.22 13.84 28.13
N TYR A 165 -9.28 13.19 27.45
CA TYR A 165 -9.53 12.21 26.39
C TYR A 165 -9.04 10.82 26.78
N VAL A 166 -9.60 9.78 26.16
CA VAL A 166 -9.10 8.40 26.28
C VAL A 166 -7.94 8.23 25.31
N TYR A 167 -6.70 8.23 25.80
CA TYR A 167 -5.50 8.14 24.97
C TYR A 167 -5.25 6.70 24.49
N SER A 168 -5.38 5.74 25.41
CA SER A 168 -5.31 4.32 25.15
C SER A 168 -6.02 3.54 26.24
N THR A 169 -6.28 2.27 25.97
CA THR A 169 -7.01 1.38 26.87
C THR A 169 -6.34 0.00 26.95
N GLY A 170 -6.57 -0.70 28.04
CA GLY A 170 -6.03 -2.05 28.26
C GLY A 170 -7.05 -2.95 28.93
N PHE A 171 -6.83 -4.25 28.86
CA PHE A 171 -7.53 -5.23 29.69
C PHE A 171 -6.51 -6.12 30.37
N LEU A 172 -6.72 -6.37 31.67
CA LEU A 172 -5.90 -7.28 32.46
C LEU A 172 -6.62 -8.60 32.57
N SER A 173 -5.95 -9.69 32.16
CA SER A 173 -6.45 -11.04 32.33
C SER A 173 -6.14 -11.49 33.75
N GLY A 174 -7.17 -11.71 34.56
CA GLY A 174 -7.02 -12.24 35.90
C GLY A 174 -6.72 -13.73 35.87
N GLU A 175 -5.44 -14.12 35.80
CA GLU A 175 -5.03 -15.42 36.31
C GLU A 175 -4.31 -15.19 37.64
N ARG A 176 -4.87 -15.70 38.74
CA ARG A 176 -4.03 -16.01 39.91
C ARG A 176 -3.01 -17.01 39.42
N ALA A 177 -1.75 -16.60 39.31
CA ALA A 177 -0.63 -17.52 39.19
C ALA A 177 -0.79 -18.60 40.27
N LEU A 178 -1.13 -19.82 39.86
CA LEU A 178 -1.07 -20.97 40.73
C LEU A 178 0.40 -21.13 41.11
N THR A 179 0.70 -20.79 42.36
CA THR A 179 1.90 -21.26 43.03
C THR A 179 1.87 -22.79 43.04
N GLN A 180 2.66 -23.42 42.18
CA GLN A 180 3.11 -24.79 42.40
C GLN A 180 4.62 -24.83 42.39
N GLY A 181 5.11 -25.56 43.39
CA GLY A 181 6.46 -25.50 43.90
C GLY A 181 7.50 -26.05 42.93
N ALA A 182 8.75 -25.86 43.35
CA ALA A 182 9.95 -26.31 42.70
C ALA A 182 9.83 -27.70 42.08
N GLU A 183 10.03 -27.79 40.76
CA GLU A 183 11.09 -28.57 40.08
C GLU A 183 10.73 -28.75 38.60
N THR A 184 11.75 -28.65 37.74
CA THR A 184 11.79 -28.88 36.28
C THR A 184 11.14 -27.84 35.36
N ILE A 185 12.01 -27.07 34.71
CA ILE A 185 11.73 -26.13 33.62
C ILE A 185 11.80 -26.93 32.31
N GLU A 186 10.66 -27.08 31.63
CA GLU A 186 10.63 -27.20 30.17
C GLU A 186 9.77 -26.05 29.64
N GLU A 187 10.38 -25.26 28.74
CA GLU A 187 9.75 -24.17 28.01
C GLU A 187 8.69 -24.75 27.06
N GLU A 188 7.45 -24.88 27.50
CA GLU A 188 6.31 -25.03 26.60
C GLU A 188 5.42 -23.79 26.62
N ASN A 189 5.20 -23.28 25.41
CA ASN A 189 4.35 -22.17 25.06
C ASN A 189 2.97 -22.28 25.72
N ALA A 190 2.75 -21.52 26.80
CA ALA A 190 1.41 -21.19 27.26
C ALA A 190 0.75 -20.27 26.23
N PHE A 191 0.20 -20.87 25.18
CA PHE A 191 -0.68 -20.25 24.21
C PHE A 191 -1.86 -19.61 24.97
N MET A 192 -1.95 -18.28 24.93
CA MET A 192 -3.06 -17.51 25.48
C MET A 192 -4.36 -17.99 24.83
N SER A 193 -5.15 -18.76 25.57
CA SER A 193 -6.44 -19.24 25.10
C SER A 193 -7.41 -18.07 24.97
N HIS A 194 -8.25 -18.08 23.92
CA HIS A 194 -9.29 -17.09 23.63
C HIS A 194 -10.43 -16.99 24.67
N ALA A 195 -10.31 -17.65 25.82
CA ALA A 195 -11.30 -17.64 26.88
C ALA A 195 -10.84 -16.68 27.99
N CYS A 196 -11.30 -15.43 27.94
CA CYS A 196 -11.14 -14.48 29.04
C CYS A 196 -12.09 -14.90 30.19
N PRO A 197 -11.61 -15.23 31.41
CA PRO A 197 -12.48 -15.68 32.49
C PRO A 197 -13.36 -14.55 33.02
N GLU A 198 -14.61 -14.86 33.36
CA GLU A 198 -15.64 -13.90 33.80
C GLU A 198 -15.35 -13.24 35.16
N GLN A 199 -14.32 -13.66 35.91
CA GLN A 199 -14.04 -13.16 37.26
C GLN A 199 -12.70 -12.40 37.32
N GLY A 200 -12.75 -11.15 37.81
CA GLY A 200 -11.55 -10.36 38.14
C GLY A 200 -10.92 -9.57 36.98
N VAL A 201 -11.60 -9.42 35.85
CA VAL A 201 -11.10 -8.62 34.72
C VAL A 201 -11.10 -7.14 35.08
N ARG A 202 -9.93 -6.51 34.93
CA ARG A 202 -9.74 -5.07 35.14
C ARG A 202 -9.52 -4.38 33.81
N ALA A 203 -10.30 -3.33 33.54
CA ALA A 203 -10.11 -2.51 32.34
C ALA A 203 -9.27 -1.27 32.70
N LEU A 204 -8.40 -0.86 31.79
CA LEU A 204 -7.49 0.27 31.97
C LEU A 204 -7.84 1.38 31.00
N ILE A 205 -7.80 2.63 31.47
CA ILE A 205 -7.91 3.83 30.64
C ILE A 205 -6.74 4.75 30.99
N LEU A 206 -5.88 5.03 30.00
CA LEU A 206 -4.91 6.12 30.10
C LEU A 206 -5.60 7.43 29.71
N THR A 207 -5.61 8.38 30.63
CA THR A 207 -6.24 9.70 30.47
C THR A 207 -5.35 10.81 31.06
N ARG A 208 -5.75 12.07 30.88
CA ARG A 208 -5.16 13.21 31.60
C ARG A 208 -6.22 13.95 32.40
N LYS A 209 -5.84 14.46 33.57
CA LYS A 209 -6.67 15.40 34.34
C LYS A 209 -6.79 16.73 33.60
N GLU A 210 -7.97 17.32 33.65
CA GLU A 210 -8.21 18.65 33.08
C GLU A 210 -7.62 19.76 33.96
N GLU A 211 -7.68 19.58 35.28
CA GLU A 211 -7.26 20.57 36.29
C GLU A 211 -5.74 20.72 36.41
N VAL A 212 -4.98 19.66 36.12
CA VAL A 212 -3.51 19.65 36.21
C VAL A 212 -2.96 19.42 34.81
N PRO A 213 -2.50 20.47 34.10
CA PRO A 213 -1.98 20.34 32.75
C PRO A 213 -0.85 19.32 32.69
N ARG A 214 -1.01 18.31 31.83
CA ARG A 214 -0.06 17.23 31.53
C ARG A 214 0.05 16.11 32.57
N ALA A 215 -0.66 16.14 33.70
CA ALA A 215 -0.69 14.99 34.61
C ALA A 215 -1.50 13.85 33.99
N TYR A 216 -0.82 12.76 33.65
CA TYR A 216 -1.47 11.54 33.19
C TYR A 216 -1.96 10.71 34.38
N SER A 217 -3.04 9.96 34.16
CA SER A 217 -3.59 9.04 35.15
C SER A 217 -4.07 7.78 34.44
N VAL A 218 -3.89 6.64 35.10
CA VAL A 218 -4.50 5.38 34.68
C VAL A 218 -5.71 5.12 35.56
N LEU A 219 -6.88 5.03 34.95
CA LEU A 219 -8.10 4.59 35.62
C LEU A 219 -8.19 3.07 35.47
N VAL A 220 -8.14 2.37 36.60
CA VAL A 220 -8.34 0.93 36.70
C VAL A 220 -9.79 0.69 37.10
N LEU A 221 -10.56 0.12 36.18
CA LEU A 221 -11.98 -0.18 36.35
C LEU A 221 -12.12 -1.64 36.78
N SER A 222 -12.93 -1.85 37.81
CA SER A 222 -13.25 -3.16 38.38
C SER A 222 -14.70 -3.17 38.86
N GLU A 223 -15.25 -4.34 39.15
CA GLU A 223 -16.61 -4.46 39.71
C GLU A 223 -16.80 -3.60 40.98
N THR A 224 -15.74 -3.44 41.77
CA THR A 224 -15.75 -2.67 43.01
C THR A 224 -15.71 -1.15 42.82
N GLY A 225 -15.37 -0.66 41.62
CA GLY A 225 -15.25 0.77 41.36
C GLY A 225 -14.05 1.14 40.48
N ILE A 226 -13.71 2.44 40.52
CA ILE A 226 -12.55 3.01 39.83
C ILE A 226 -11.42 3.22 40.84
N GLN A 227 -10.26 2.63 40.60
CA GLN A 227 -9.00 2.99 41.25
C GLN A 227 -8.23 3.91 40.30
N GLU A 228 -7.87 5.12 40.76
CA GLU A 228 -7.04 6.04 40.01
C GLU A 228 -5.57 5.87 40.41
N ILE A 229 -4.70 5.72 39.42
CA ILE A 229 -3.25 5.71 39.59
C ILE A 229 -2.70 6.99 38.98
N GLU A 230 -2.26 7.91 39.83
CA GLU A 230 -1.68 9.17 39.41
C GLU A 230 -0.23 8.96 38.99
N LEU A 231 0.12 9.43 37.79
CA LEU A 231 1.50 9.40 37.31
C LEU A 231 2.17 10.70 37.73
N GLY A 232 3.38 10.60 38.30
CA GLY A 232 4.13 11.73 38.87
C GLY A 232 4.34 12.89 37.89
N GLU A 233 4.68 14.07 38.42
CA GLU A 233 4.88 15.30 37.63
C GLU A 233 6.03 15.21 36.62
N ASP A 234 6.95 14.26 36.81
CA ASP A 234 8.10 13.98 35.95
C ASP A 234 7.76 13.02 34.79
N PHE A 235 6.56 12.44 34.80
CA PHE A 235 6.08 11.52 33.79
C PHE A 235 5.88 12.15 32.39
N PRO A 236 5.41 13.41 32.26
CA PRO A 236 5.15 14.00 30.96
C PRO A 236 6.45 14.41 30.24
N ASP A 237 6.65 13.89 29.04
CA ASP A 237 7.67 14.36 28.11
C ASP A 237 7.03 15.24 27.02
N ARG A 238 7.70 16.34 26.65
CA ARG A 238 7.15 17.29 25.66
C ARG A 238 7.12 16.72 24.25
N GLU A 239 7.97 15.75 23.97
CA GLU A 239 8.20 15.20 22.64
C GLU A 239 7.67 13.78 22.49
N ASN A 240 7.47 13.06 23.60
CA ASN A 240 7.09 11.66 23.63
C ASN A 240 5.82 11.49 24.48
N ASP A 241 4.76 11.01 23.84
CA ASP A 241 3.56 10.67 24.57
C ASP A 241 3.74 9.29 25.24
N PRO A 242 3.31 9.10 26.49
CA PRO A 242 3.38 7.81 27.13
C PRO A 242 2.42 6.81 26.51
N MET A 243 2.83 5.54 26.53
CA MET A 243 2.07 4.45 25.96
C MET A 243 1.79 3.36 26.99
N LEU A 244 0.51 3.05 27.19
CA LEU A 244 0.02 1.94 28.03
C LEU A 244 0.04 0.62 27.25
N PHE A 245 0.49 -0.45 27.90
CA PHE A 245 0.31 -1.83 27.42
C PHE A 245 -0.07 -2.76 28.59
N SER A 246 -0.86 -3.77 28.30
CA SER A 246 -1.23 -4.84 29.26
C SER A 246 -0.28 -6.02 29.12
N PHE A 247 0.02 -6.70 30.23
CA PHE A 247 0.84 -7.91 30.27
C PHE A 247 0.31 -8.83 31.37
N GLY A 248 -0.51 -9.81 30.98
CA GLY A 248 -1.21 -10.68 31.93
C GLY A 248 -2.14 -9.90 32.86
N ASP A 249 -1.95 -10.08 34.17
CA ASP A 249 -2.70 -9.38 35.23
C ASP A 249 -2.11 -8.00 35.60
N SER A 250 -1.04 -7.60 34.91
CA SER A 250 -0.19 -6.44 35.18
C SER A 250 -0.16 -5.50 33.97
N PHE A 251 0.34 -4.27 34.13
CA PHE A 251 0.48 -3.34 33.00
C PHE A 251 1.74 -2.51 33.08
N GLY A 252 2.21 -2.06 31.93
CA GLY A 252 3.33 -1.13 31.84
C GLY A 252 2.95 0.16 31.14
N LEU A 253 3.66 1.22 31.50
CA LEU A 253 3.68 2.45 30.74
C LEU A 253 5.09 2.71 30.22
N ILE A 254 5.22 2.92 28.91
CA ILE A 254 6.46 3.40 28.32
C ILE A 254 6.53 4.90 28.57
N LYS A 255 7.65 5.34 29.15
CA LYS A 255 7.95 6.75 29.41
C LYS A 255 9.14 7.16 28.56
N ALA A 256 8.88 8.13 27.68
CA ALA A 256 9.87 8.79 26.84
C ALA A 256 10.83 7.81 26.14
N LYS A 257 10.31 6.69 25.60
CA LYS A 257 11.04 5.59 24.94
C LYS A 257 12.25 5.02 25.68
N LYS A 258 12.44 5.38 26.95
CA LYS A 258 13.68 5.15 27.74
C LYS A 258 13.48 4.22 28.91
N GLU A 259 12.28 4.20 29.49
CA GLU A 259 11.97 3.38 30.64
C GLU A 259 10.53 2.90 30.59
N ILE A 260 10.28 1.77 31.24
CA ILE A 260 8.94 1.24 31.51
C ILE A 260 8.68 1.44 32.99
N VAL A 261 7.55 2.05 33.31
CA VAL A 261 6.99 2.04 34.66
C VAL A 261 5.98 0.89 34.72
N TYR A 262 6.37 -0.21 35.36
CA TYR A 262 5.66 -1.49 35.35
C TYR A 262 4.92 -1.72 36.66
N PHE A 263 3.59 -1.85 36.59
CA PHE A 263 2.69 -1.99 37.72
C PHE A 263 2.23 -3.45 37.83
N THR A 264 2.46 -4.04 38.99
CA THR A 264 2.06 -5.42 39.33
C THR A 264 1.19 -5.43 40.59
N GLY A 265 0.50 -6.54 40.83
CA GLY A 265 -0.27 -6.76 42.06
C GLY A 265 -1.41 -5.74 42.27
N ASP A 266 -1.30 -4.95 43.34
CA ASP A 266 -2.25 -3.89 43.73
C ASP A 266 -1.97 -2.53 43.08
N PHE A 267 -0.89 -2.45 42.29
CA PHE A 267 -0.41 -1.28 41.57
C PHE A 267 0.08 -0.13 42.45
N SER A 268 0.36 -0.38 43.74
CA SER A 268 0.87 0.64 44.66
C SER A 268 2.33 1.01 44.44
N SER A 269 3.15 0.05 43.98
CA SER A 269 4.61 0.16 43.91
C SER A 269 5.14 -0.27 42.54
N PRO A 270 5.24 0.65 41.56
CA PRO A 270 5.73 0.30 40.24
C PRO A 270 7.24 0.04 40.22
N GLU A 271 7.66 -0.88 39.35
CA GLU A 271 9.06 -1.09 39.02
C GLU A 271 9.48 -0.22 37.82
N ILE A 272 10.69 0.34 37.88
CA ILE A 272 11.27 1.12 36.78
C ILE A 272 12.26 0.25 36.02
N ILE A 273 11.97 -0.03 34.76
CA ILE A 273 12.79 -0.90 33.92
C ILE A 273 13.36 -0.08 32.76
N PRO A 274 14.69 0.12 32.69
CA PRO A 274 15.30 0.88 31.60
C PRO A 274 15.21 0.12 30.27
N ILE A 275 14.87 0.83 29.20
CA ILE A 275 14.81 0.31 27.84
C ILE A 275 16.15 0.57 27.16
N LYS A 276 16.76 -0.49 26.66
CA LYS A 276 18.02 -0.43 25.91
C LYS A 276 17.74 -0.53 24.42
N ASN A 277 18.62 0.04 23.60
CA ASN A 277 18.60 -0.26 22.18
C ASN A 277 19.21 -1.64 21.93
N GLY A 278 18.48 -2.52 21.24
CA GLY A 278 19.00 -3.83 20.85
C GLY A 278 20.07 -3.68 19.77
N LEU A 279 21.29 -4.17 20.06
CA LEU A 279 22.35 -4.32 19.07
C LEU A 279 22.18 -5.66 18.34
N LEU A 280 21.21 -5.72 17.42
CA LEU A 280 21.08 -6.84 16.50
C LEU A 280 21.85 -6.55 15.20
N PRO A 281 22.71 -7.48 14.72
CA PRO A 281 23.36 -7.33 13.41
C PRO A 281 22.29 -7.11 12.34
N PHE A 282 22.49 -6.13 11.47
CA PHE A 282 21.61 -5.81 10.34
C PHE A 282 20.21 -5.28 10.68
N SER A 283 19.88 -5.05 11.94
CA SER A 283 18.64 -4.36 12.35
C SER A 283 18.86 -2.85 12.45
N LYS A 284 17.89 -2.06 12.00
CA LYS A 284 17.87 -0.62 12.31
C LYS A 284 17.63 -0.44 13.81
N VAL A 285 18.41 0.46 14.40
CA VAL A 285 18.28 0.88 15.81
C VAL A 285 17.26 2.02 15.89
N LEU A 286 16.52 2.12 17.00
CA LEU A 286 15.62 3.24 17.25
C LEU A 286 16.40 4.56 17.29
N PRO A 287 16.11 5.52 16.39
CA PRO A 287 16.82 6.80 16.35
C PRO A 287 16.53 7.70 17.56
N ASP A 288 17.53 8.46 17.99
CA ASP A 288 17.39 9.40 19.11
C ASP A 288 16.38 10.52 18.84
N ASN A 289 16.21 10.92 17.59
CA ASN A 289 15.23 11.93 17.18
C ASN A 289 13.82 11.36 16.91
N ALA A 290 13.62 10.03 17.02
CA ALA A 290 12.29 9.46 16.87
C ALA A 290 11.42 9.84 18.08
N ARG A 291 10.20 10.32 17.84
CA ARG A 291 9.27 10.78 18.88
C ARG A 291 8.15 9.76 19.06
N GLU A 292 8.02 9.24 20.27
CA GLU A 292 6.95 8.31 20.67
C GLU A 292 5.59 9.00 20.59
N ARG A 293 4.58 8.28 20.10
CA ARG A 293 3.21 8.78 19.98
C ARG A 293 2.26 7.83 20.64
N TYR A 294 1.24 8.39 21.30
CA TYR A 294 0.18 7.59 21.90
C TYR A 294 -0.67 6.98 20.79
N PHE A 295 -1.05 5.72 20.99
CA PHE A 295 -2.08 5.04 20.24
C PHE A 295 -2.50 3.78 21.02
N GLN A 296 -3.57 3.14 20.57
CA GLN A 296 -3.98 1.85 21.12
C GLN A 296 -3.02 0.76 20.62
N THR A 297 -2.18 0.24 21.52
CA THR A 297 -1.38 -0.96 21.26
C THR A 297 -2.02 -2.18 21.90
N VAL A 298 -1.93 -3.32 21.23
CA VAL A 298 -2.39 -4.61 21.75
C VAL A 298 -1.31 -5.63 21.44
N SER A 299 -0.91 -6.39 22.47
CA SER A 299 0.00 -7.51 22.32
C SER A 299 -0.46 -8.66 23.20
N ASP A 300 -0.33 -9.88 22.70
CA ASP A 300 -0.60 -11.13 23.42
C ASP A 300 0.68 -11.78 23.98
N GLY A 301 1.83 -11.10 23.87
CA GLY A 301 3.10 -11.67 24.31
C GLY A 301 4.19 -10.64 24.59
N ARG A 302 5.42 -11.11 24.49
CA ARG A 302 6.65 -10.38 24.86
C ARG A 302 6.95 -9.15 24.00
N LEU A 303 6.49 -9.15 22.76
CA LEU A 303 6.78 -8.11 21.76
C LEU A 303 5.64 -7.11 21.72
N ILE A 304 5.91 -5.87 22.11
CA ILE A 304 4.92 -4.79 22.14
C ILE A 304 5.21 -3.83 20.98
N PRO A 305 4.30 -3.65 20.02
CA PRO A 305 4.52 -2.71 18.93
C PRO A 305 4.31 -1.28 19.41
N VAL A 306 5.22 -0.38 19.02
CA VAL A 306 5.21 1.05 19.39
C VAL A 306 5.45 1.91 18.17
N CYS A 307 4.69 3.00 18.05
CA CYS A 307 4.69 3.91 16.91
C CYS A 307 5.51 5.17 17.19
N PHE A 308 6.14 5.69 16.14
CA PHE A 308 7.00 6.84 16.19
C PHE A 308 6.78 7.80 15.02
N GLU A 309 7.08 9.06 15.29
CA GLU A 309 7.43 10.07 14.30
C GLU A 309 8.95 10.21 14.19
N LYS A 310 9.46 10.65 13.03
CA LYS A 310 10.89 10.89 12.88
C LYS A 310 11.21 12.06 11.97
N GLU A 311 10.80 12.00 10.70
CA GLU A 311 11.21 13.01 9.73
C GLU A 311 10.34 14.27 9.79
N VAL A 312 9.05 14.09 10.07
CA VAL A 312 8.07 15.17 10.06
C VAL A 312 7.19 15.09 11.29
N TYR A 313 7.19 16.15 12.10
CA TYR A 313 6.54 16.18 13.41
C TYR A 313 5.14 16.79 13.37
N TYR A 314 4.20 16.12 12.70
CA TYR A 314 2.80 16.59 12.59
C TYR A 314 1.83 15.92 13.56
N GLY A 315 2.29 15.10 14.52
CA GLY A 315 1.38 14.27 15.31
C GLY A 315 0.87 13.05 14.53
N LEU A 316 1.59 12.62 13.48
CA LEU A 316 1.28 11.46 12.62
C LEU A 316 2.39 10.40 12.70
N SER A 317 2.11 9.31 13.39
CA SER A 317 2.97 8.12 13.42
C SER A 317 3.13 7.50 12.02
N ARG A 318 4.36 7.30 11.56
CA ARG A 318 4.68 6.66 10.27
C ARG A 318 5.75 5.58 10.37
N CYS A 319 6.45 5.52 11.49
CA CYS A 319 7.43 4.49 11.80
C CYS A 319 6.94 3.66 12.99
N PHE A 320 7.49 2.47 13.16
CA PHE A 320 7.25 1.64 14.34
C PHE A 320 8.51 0.86 14.74
N ALA A 321 8.57 0.45 16.00
CA ALA A 321 9.55 -0.49 16.54
C ALA A 321 8.84 -1.51 17.43
N LEU A 322 9.49 -2.66 17.67
CA LEU A 322 9.00 -3.66 18.60
C LEU A 322 9.78 -3.54 19.90
N LEU A 323 9.08 -3.38 21.02
CA LEU A 323 9.66 -3.45 22.35
C LEU A 323 9.65 -4.90 22.81
N ASP A 324 10.83 -5.44 23.08
CA ASP A 324 11.02 -6.77 23.64
C ASP A 324 11.09 -6.67 25.16
N PHE A 325 10.02 -7.09 25.85
CA PHE A 325 9.85 -6.86 27.29
C PHE A 325 9.90 -8.16 28.11
N ASP A 326 10.89 -8.27 29.01
CA ASP A 326 11.02 -9.34 30.01
C ASP A 326 10.71 -8.82 31.41
N PRO A 327 9.52 -9.08 31.97
CA PRO A 327 9.25 -8.71 33.35
C PRO A 327 10.05 -9.56 34.35
N VAL A 328 10.35 -10.83 34.04
CA VAL A 328 11.08 -11.73 34.96
C VAL A 328 12.54 -11.33 35.07
N LYS A 329 13.18 -11.08 33.92
CA LYS A 329 14.58 -10.61 33.88
C LYS A 329 14.72 -9.11 34.09
N LYS A 330 13.62 -8.37 34.16
CA LYS A 330 13.58 -6.90 34.22
C LYS A 330 14.39 -6.27 33.09
N GLU A 331 14.22 -6.80 31.89
CA GLU A 331 14.91 -6.34 30.69
C GLU A 331 13.94 -5.84 29.64
N ALA A 332 14.20 -4.66 29.09
CA ALA A 332 13.45 -4.13 27.96
C ALA A 332 14.41 -3.70 26.85
N LYS A 333 14.14 -4.13 25.61
CA LYS A 333 15.00 -3.81 24.45
C LYS A 333 14.19 -3.42 23.22
N TRP A 334 14.56 -2.32 22.58
CA TRP A 334 14.04 -1.99 21.25
C TRP A 334 14.60 -2.94 20.19
N LYS A 335 13.70 -3.51 19.36
CA LYS A 335 13.99 -4.34 18.20
C LYS A 335 13.44 -3.69 16.94
N GLY A 336 14.33 -3.48 15.96
CA GLY A 336 13.97 -2.89 14.68
C GLY A 336 13.57 -1.42 14.76
N PHE A 337 13.49 -0.80 13.58
CA PHE A 337 12.86 0.49 13.37
C PHE A 337 12.46 0.59 11.90
N SER A 338 11.16 0.54 11.64
CA SER A 338 10.62 0.22 10.32
C SER A 338 9.46 1.14 9.94
N GLU A 339 9.17 1.17 8.65
CA GLU A 339 8.04 1.88 8.05
C GLU A 339 7.26 0.89 7.21
N ILE A 340 5.94 1.05 7.09
CA ILE A 340 5.14 0.15 6.26
C ILE A 340 5.44 0.42 4.78
N GLU A 341 5.73 -0.63 4.01
CA GLU A 341 5.99 -0.54 2.57
C GLU A 341 4.74 -0.08 1.81
N LYS A 342 4.69 1.21 1.43
CA LYS A 342 3.53 1.80 0.77
C LYS A 342 3.18 1.19 -0.59
N ASN A 343 4.19 0.72 -1.33
CA ASN A 343 4.03 0.20 -2.69
C ASN A 343 3.11 -1.03 -2.76
N ALA A 344 2.84 -1.68 -1.62
CA ALA A 344 1.91 -2.79 -1.52
C ALA A 344 0.43 -2.37 -1.55
N PHE A 345 0.11 -1.10 -1.28
CA PHE A 345 -1.25 -0.58 -1.33
C PHE A 345 -1.62 -0.14 -2.75
N THR A 346 -2.88 -0.29 -3.13
CA THR A 346 -3.37 0.02 -4.48
C THR A 346 -3.46 1.52 -4.72
N HIS A 347 -3.71 2.29 -3.66
CA HIS A 347 -4.00 3.72 -3.73
C HIS A 347 -2.88 4.61 -3.19
N HIS A 348 -1.66 4.07 -3.04
CA HIS A 348 -0.49 4.84 -2.62
C HIS A 348 -0.19 6.01 -3.56
N ASP A 349 0.40 7.07 -3.00
CA ASP A 349 0.86 8.23 -3.76
C ASP A 349 2.38 8.16 -4.03
N ASP A 350 2.74 7.96 -5.29
CA ASP A 350 4.15 7.93 -5.77
C ASP A 350 4.85 9.30 -5.69
N ARG A 351 4.09 10.39 -5.55
CA ARG A 351 4.65 11.76 -5.54
C ARG A 351 5.24 12.15 -4.19
N THR A 352 4.78 11.52 -3.10
CA THR A 352 5.36 11.71 -1.76
C THR A 352 6.41 10.64 -1.46
N LYS A 353 7.33 10.91 -0.54
CA LYS A 353 8.23 9.91 0.03
C LYS A 353 7.72 9.32 1.33
N ASP A 354 6.69 9.92 1.93
CA ASP A 354 6.21 9.52 3.24
C ASP A 354 5.61 8.12 3.22
N ALA A 355 5.94 7.32 4.24
CA ALA A 355 5.28 6.05 4.51
C ALA A 355 3.85 6.28 5.02
N PRO A 356 2.93 5.32 4.89
CA PRO A 356 1.54 5.52 5.30
C PRO A 356 1.43 5.76 6.80
N LYS A 357 0.51 6.65 7.22
CA LYS A 357 0.23 6.91 8.63
C LYS A 357 -0.27 5.63 9.31
N ILE A 358 0.30 5.28 10.45
CA ILE A 358 -0.11 4.15 11.29
C ILE A 358 -1.08 4.67 12.35
N ASP A 359 -2.30 4.13 12.41
CA ASP A 359 -3.29 4.50 13.42
C ASP A 359 -3.30 3.54 14.61
N SER A 360 -3.12 2.25 14.35
CA SER A 360 -2.98 1.25 15.39
C SER A 360 -2.18 0.04 14.91
N LEU A 361 -1.56 -0.64 15.88
CA LEU A 361 -0.81 -1.89 15.69
C LEU A 361 -1.32 -2.93 16.68
N LYS A 362 -1.33 -4.19 16.24
CA LYS A 362 -1.60 -5.35 17.08
C LYS A 362 -0.56 -6.42 16.83
N MET A 363 0.02 -6.95 17.90
CA MET A 363 0.77 -8.20 17.88
C MET A 363 -0.16 -9.31 18.32
N ALA A 364 -0.33 -10.33 17.48
CA ALA A 364 -1.13 -11.50 17.81
C ALA A 364 -0.58 -12.74 17.11
N ASN A 365 -0.38 -13.83 17.85
CA ASN A 365 0.17 -15.09 17.34
C ASN A 365 1.46 -14.89 16.53
N GLU A 366 2.40 -14.10 17.06
CA GLU A 366 3.65 -13.70 16.39
C GLU A 366 3.50 -12.89 15.08
N GLU A 367 2.28 -12.51 14.71
CA GLU A 367 1.99 -11.69 13.55
C GLU A 367 1.72 -10.23 13.94
N ILE A 368 2.20 -9.31 13.11
CA ILE A 368 1.96 -7.88 13.28
C ILE A 368 0.84 -7.47 12.33
N TYR A 369 -0.24 -6.94 12.90
CA TYR A 369 -1.35 -6.34 12.18
C TYR A 369 -1.22 -4.82 12.28
N ALA A 370 -1.41 -4.13 11.16
CA ALA A 370 -1.36 -2.69 11.09
C ALA A 370 -2.60 -2.12 10.40
N PHE A 371 -3.19 -1.10 11.01
CA PHE A 371 -4.19 -0.26 10.35
C PHE A 371 -3.56 1.07 9.98
N THR A 372 -3.74 1.47 8.71
CA THR A 372 -3.14 2.68 8.15
C THR A 372 -4.17 3.56 7.47
N SER A 373 -3.93 4.88 7.50
CA SER A 373 -4.79 5.93 6.95
C SER A 373 -4.14 6.70 5.78
N GLY A 374 -3.37 6.00 4.97
CA GLY A 374 -2.75 6.51 3.74
C GLY A 374 -1.60 7.50 4.00
N GLU A 375 -1.07 8.11 2.94
CA GLU A 375 0.13 8.94 3.04
C GLU A 375 -0.12 10.43 3.26
N SER A 376 -1.38 10.91 3.20
CA SER A 376 -1.72 12.33 3.31
C SER A 376 -1.03 13.01 4.50
N THR A 377 -0.20 14.01 4.22
CA THR A 377 0.50 14.81 5.23
C THR A 377 -0.33 15.96 5.75
N GLY A 378 -1.29 16.46 4.95
CA GLY A 378 -2.27 17.44 5.41
C GLY A 378 -3.19 16.83 6.46
N SER A 379 -3.63 17.64 7.44
CA SER A 379 -4.46 17.24 8.59
C SER A 379 -5.56 16.25 8.22
N VAL A 380 -5.25 14.95 8.29
CA VAL A 380 -6.07 13.85 7.74
C VAL A 380 -7.45 13.85 8.36
N ASN A 381 -7.50 14.10 9.68
CA ASN A 381 -8.73 14.18 10.46
C ASN A 381 -9.60 15.40 10.10
N LYS A 382 -9.07 16.40 9.37
CA LYS A 382 -9.78 17.62 8.97
C LYS A 382 -10.14 17.63 7.48
N TRP A 383 -9.28 17.07 6.63
CA TRP A 383 -9.39 17.16 5.17
C TRP A 383 -9.75 15.84 4.49
N GLY A 384 -9.70 14.71 5.21
CA GLY A 384 -9.96 13.38 4.69
C GLY A 384 -8.68 12.61 4.39
N MET A 385 -8.85 11.29 4.29
CA MET A 385 -7.79 10.32 3.99
C MET A 385 -7.63 10.13 2.48
N ASP A 386 -6.47 9.67 2.03
CA ASP A 386 -6.29 9.15 0.66
C ASP A 386 -6.98 7.79 0.53
N TYR A 387 -6.64 6.89 1.45
CA TYR A 387 -7.26 5.58 1.61
C TYR A 387 -7.01 5.13 3.05
N TYR A 388 -7.64 4.04 3.45
CA TYR A 388 -7.26 3.30 4.64
C TYR A 388 -7.08 1.82 4.30
N ALA A 389 -6.25 1.12 5.06
CA ALA A 389 -6.00 -0.30 4.87
C ALA A 389 -5.67 -1.01 6.18
N LEU A 390 -6.00 -2.30 6.22
CA LEU A 390 -5.59 -3.25 7.24
C LEU A 390 -4.69 -4.29 6.59
N ALA A 391 -3.50 -4.50 7.15
CA ALA A 391 -2.52 -5.43 6.61
C ALA A 391 -1.81 -6.22 7.71
N LYS A 392 -1.39 -7.44 7.38
CA LYS A 392 -0.34 -8.16 8.09
C LYS A 392 1.01 -7.70 7.57
N ILE A 393 1.93 -7.36 8.46
CA ILE A 393 3.25 -6.86 8.11
C ILE A 393 4.36 -7.69 8.76
N SER A 394 5.56 -7.63 8.20
CA SER A 394 6.78 -8.14 8.85
C SER A 394 7.36 -7.10 9.83
N PRO A 395 8.28 -7.49 10.73
CA PRO A 395 9.00 -6.55 11.57
C PRO A 395 9.76 -5.46 10.79
N GLU A 396 10.13 -5.73 9.55
CA GLU A 396 10.78 -4.78 8.62
C GLU A 396 9.77 -3.86 7.90
N GLY A 397 8.47 -4.05 8.12
CA GLY A 397 7.39 -3.26 7.52
C GLY A 397 6.92 -3.76 6.16
N LYS A 398 7.35 -4.95 5.72
CA LYS A 398 6.87 -5.57 4.48
C LYS A 398 5.44 -6.02 4.62
N VAL A 399 4.56 -5.64 3.69
CA VAL A 399 3.17 -6.10 3.68
C VAL A 399 3.13 -7.56 3.21
N LYS A 400 2.83 -8.48 4.15
CA LYS A 400 2.69 -9.92 3.89
C LYS A 400 1.32 -10.24 3.29
N GLU A 401 0.28 -9.64 3.84
CA GLU A 401 -1.10 -9.84 3.43
C GLU A 401 -1.90 -8.56 3.64
N LYS A 402 -2.83 -8.27 2.72
CA LYS A 402 -3.78 -7.17 2.84
C LYS A 402 -5.17 -7.73 3.11
N LEU A 403 -5.69 -7.44 4.28
CA LEU A 403 -6.99 -7.94 4.76
C LEU A 403 -8.14 -7.03 4.30
N LEU A 404 -7.89 -5.73 4.29
CA LEU A 404 -8.85 -4.70 3.87
C LEU A 404 -8.10 -3.53 3.24
N GLU A 405 -8.67 -2.95 2.18
CA GLU A 405 -8.24 -1.65 1.64
C GLU A 405 -9.46 -0.93 1.07
N SER A 406 -9.59 0.36 1.42
CA SER A 406 -10.63 1.23 0.92
C SER A 406 -10.38 1.61 -0.55
N GLU A 407 -11.36 2.23 -1.18
CA GLU A 407 -11.13 2.96 -2.43
C GLU A 407 -10.24 4.19 -2.21
N GLN A 408 -9.81 4.82 -3.31
CA GLN A 408 -9.23 6.17 -3.30
C GLN A 408 -10.30 7.18 -2.87
N LEU A 409 -10.22 7.64 -1.63
CA LEU A 409 -11.20 8.48 -0.94
C LEU A 409 -11.14 9.94 -1.41
N LYS A 410 -9.95 10.46 -1.76
CA LYS A 410 -9.82 11.83 -2.30
C LYS A 410 -10.36 12.01 -3.72
N ALA A 411 -10.69 10.93 -4.42
CA ALA A 411 -11.36 11.02 -5.71
C ALA A 411 -12.85 11.38 -5.58
N GLY A 412 -13.42 11.29 -4.37
CA GLY A 412 -14.79 11.70 -4.10
C GLY A 412 -14.92 13.21 -3.84
N GLU A 413 -16.10 13.76 -4.10
CA GLU A 413 -16.40 15.19 -3.83
C GLU A 413 -16.51 15.52 -2.33
N LYS A 414 -16.67 14.49 -1.48
CA LYS A 414 -16.86 14.64 -0.03
C LYS A 414 -15.65 14.17 0.74
N LYS A 415 -15.33 14.89 1.83
CA LYS A 415 -14.38 14.43 2.85
C LYS A 415 -14.84 13.09 3.40
N SER A 416 -13.91 12.13 3.46
CA SER A 416 -14.16 10.79 3.98
C SER A 416 -12.89 10.21 4.62
N GLY A 417 -13.08 9.25 5.51
CA GLY A 417 -11.99 8.61 6.24
C GLY A 417 -12.52 7.84 7.45
N VAL A 418 -11.78 6.81 7.86
CA VAL A 418 -12.13 5.91 8.95
C VAL A 418 -10.87 5.61 9.73
N ASN A 419 -10.87 5.91 11.04
CA ASN A 419 -9.80 5.48 11.94
C ASN A 419 -10.02 4.02 12.35
N GLY A 420 -8.93 3.27 12.49
CA GLY A 420 -8.96 1.88 12.96
C GLY A 420 -8.24 1.72 14.30
N THR A 421 -8.87 1.03 15.23
CA THR A 421 -8.36 0.79 16.59
C THR A 421 -8.47 -0.70 16.91
N PHE A 422 -7.33 -1.38 17.07
CA PHE A 422 -7.33 -2.79 17.44
C PHE A 422 -7.82 -3.01 18.87
N THR A 423 -8.53 -4.12 19.07
CA THR A 423 -8.99 -4.56 20.39
C THR A 423 -8.13 -5.71 20.92
N HIS A 424 -8.27 -6.04 22.20
CA HIS A 424 -7.65 -7.24 22.78
C HIS A 424 -8.23 -8.53 22.17
N SER A 425 -9.38 -8.46 21.52
CA SER A 425 -10.04 -9.57 20.80
C SER A 425 -9.78 -9.55 19.28
N ASP A 426 -10.42 -10.44 18.53
CA ASP A 426 -10.31 -10.56 17.07
C ASP A 426 -10.87 -9.37 16.28
N TYR A 427 -11.26 -8.27 16.93
CA TYR A 427 -11.94 -7.16 16.30
C TYR A 427 -11.04 -5.94 16.11
N LEU A 428 -11.18 -5.30 14.96
CA LEU A 428 -10.76 -3.93 14.69
C LEU A 428 -11.98 -3.02 14.75
N ILE A 429 -11.95 -2.00 15.61
CA ILE A 429 -12.99 -0.97 15.67
C ILE A 429 -12.71 0.06 14.58
N LEU A 430 -13.68 0.26 13.70
CA LEU A 430 -13.64 1.22 12.61
C LEU A 430 -14.55 2.40 12.95
N THR A 431 -13.96 3.58 13.09
CA THR A 431 -14.65 4.81 13.50
C THR A 431 -14.62 5.84 12.37
N PRO A 432 -15.77 6.20 11.77
CA PRO A 432 -15.83 7.26 10.76
C PRO A 432 -15.33 8.60 11.30
N LEU A 433 -14.57 9.33 10.48
CA LEU A 433 -14.11 10.68 10.81
C LEU A 433 -15.18 11.77 10.59
N PHE A 434 -16.15 11.51 9.72
CA PHE A 434 -17.12 12.52 9.28
C PHE A 434 -18.53 11.92 9.26
N ASN A 435 -19.53 12.70 9.68
CA ASN A 435 -20.93 12.24 9.77
C ASN A 435 -21.64 12.09 8.41
N ASN A 436 -21.00 12.52 7.32
CA ASN A 436 -21.53 12.44 5.96
C ASN A 436 -21.12 11.14 5.25
N ASP A 437 -20.52 10.20 5.99
CA ASP A 437 -20.11 8.89 5.51
C ASP A 437 -21.30 7.92 5.40
N ASP A 438 -21.06 6.77 4.75
CA ASP A 438 -22.08 5.74 4.53
C ASP A 438 -22.62 5.15 5.84
N TRP A 439 -21.85 5.20 6.94
CA TRP A 439 -22.23 4.67 8.26
C TRP A 439 -22.86 5.74 9.17
N LYS A 440 -23.04 6.97 8.67
CA LYS A 440 -23.69 8.09 9.40
C LYS A 440 -23.05 8.34 10.77
N GLY A 441 -21.72 8.26 10.85
CA GLY A 441 -20.93 8.44 12.07
C GLY A 441 -20.94 7.24 13.03
N LYS A 442 -21.59 6.13 12.71
CA LYS A 442 -21.62 4.94 13.58
C LYS A 442 -20.36 4.10 13.43
N GLN A 443 -19.86 3.58 14.54
CA GLN A 443 -18.75 2.62 14.54
C GLN A 443 -19.18 1.28 13.96
N LYS A 444 -18.23 0.62 13.29
CA LYS A 444 -18.35 -0.79 12.87
C LYS A 444 -17.19 -1.59 13.43
N LEU A 445 -17.36 -2.92 13.45
CA LEU A 445 -16.30 -3.87 13.76
C LEU A 445 -15.90 -4.59 12.48
N PHE A 446 -14.62 -4.92 12.38
CA PHE A 446 -14.09 -5.84 11.38
C PHE A 446 -13.43 -7.01 12.11
N SER A 447 -13.91 -8.23 11.88
CA SER A 447 -13.28 -9.45 12.41
C SER A 447 -12.05 -9.81 11.59
N LEU A 448 -10.90 -9.95 12.23
CA LEU A 448 -9.64 -10.29 11.55
C LEU A 448 -9.67 -11.72 11.02
N SER A 449 -10.23 -12.66 11.80
CA SER A 449 -10.35 -14.07 11.42
C SER A 449 -11.38 -14.31 10.32
N LYS A 450 -12.60 -13.77 10.47
CA LYS A 450 -13.70 -13.98 9.52
C LYS A 450 -13.64 -13.07 8.30
N ARG A 451 -12.94 -11.94 8.40
CA ARG A 451 -12.86 -10.88 7.37
C ARG A 451 -14.22 -10.28 7.03
N GLU A 452 -15.05 -10.12 8.05
CA GLU A 452 -16.42 -9.65 7.94
C GLU A 452 -16.64 -8.38 8.76
N TYR A 453 -17.58 -7.55 8.29
CA TYR A 453 -18.04 -6.38 9.04
C TYR A 453 -19.23 -6.74 9.92
N LEU A 454 -19.20 -6.24 11.15
CA LEU A 454 -20.30 -6.33 12.09
C LEU A 454 -20.74 -4.93 12.53
N ASP A 455 -22.05 -4.77 12.70
CA ASP A 455 -22.59 -3.62 13.42
C ASP A 455 -22.45 -3.79 14.93
N ILE A 456 -22.53 -2.67 15.67
CA ILE A 456 -22.56 -2.66 17.13
C ILE A 456 -23.90 -2.07 17.56
N THR A 457 -24.61 -2.82 18.41
CA THR A 457 -25.83 -2.35 19.06
C THR A 457 -25.53 -2.03 20.51
N MET A 458 -25.48 -0.73 20.83
CA MET A 458 -25.26 -0.24 22.19
C MET A 458 -26.47 -0.54 23.10
N PRO A 459 -26.25 -0.71 24.42
CA PRO A 459 -27.34 -0.87 25.38
C PRO A 459 -28.25 0.37 25.40
N ARG A 460 -29.50 0.19 25.87
CA ARG A 460 -30.46 1.30 26.02
C ARG A 460 -29.86 2.40 26.91
N GLY A 461 -29.91 3.64 26.45
CA GLY A 461 -29.36 4.80 27.17
C GLY A 461 -27.87 5.07 26.92
N MET A 462 -27.18 4.21 26.14
CA MET A 462 -25.76 4.35 25.80
C MET A 462 -25.53 4.62 24.32
N THR A 463 -26.54 5.08 23.58
CA THR A 463 -26.45 5.33 22.14
C THR A 463 -25.46 6.42 21.75
N LYS A 464 -25.06 7.27 22.70
CA LYS A 464 -24.02 8.29 22.53
C LYS A 464 -22.61 7.80 22.92
N HIS A 465 -22.49 6.63 23.54
CA HIS A 465 -21.18 6.07 23.86
C HIS A 465 -20.50 5.58 22.58
N SER A 466 -19.18 5.66 22.59
CA SER A 466 -18.32 4.98 21.63
C SER A 466 -17.68 3.76 22.29
N LEU A 467 -17.48 2.71 21.51
CA LEU A 467 -16.69 1.54 21.88
C LEU A 467 -15.20 1.85 21.70
N TYR A 468 -14.40 1.48 22.71
CA TYR A 468 -12.96 1.72 22.73
C TYR A 468 -12.14 0.43 22.70
N ASN A 469 -12.64 -0.67 23.27
CA ASN A 469 -11.90 -1.93 23.32
C ASN A 469 -12.84 -3.12 23.58
N ILE A 470 -12.40 -4.32 23.20
CA ILE A 470 -13.10 -5.60 23.41
C ILE A 470 -12.08 -6.63 23.89
N CYS A 471 -12.37 -7.35 24.97
CA CYS A 471 -11.58 -8.48 25.47
C CYS A 471 -12.50 -9.66 25.81
N GLY A 472 -12.47 -10.71 24.99
CA GLY A 472 -13.45 -11.79 25.06
C GLY A 472 -14.87 -11.24 24.84
N GLU A 473 -15.74 -11.43 25.82
CA GLU A 473 -17.11 -10.91 25.80
C GLU A 473 -17.23 -9.51 26.41
N LEU A 474 -16.17 -8.99 27.05
CA LEU A 474 -16.20 -7.69 27.72
C LEU A 474 -15.88 -6.55 26.75
N CYS A 475 -16.63 -5.47 26.88
CA CYS A 475 -16.54 -4.29 26.04
C CYS A 475 -16.35 -3.03 26.89
N LEU A 476 -15.34 -2.24 26.56
CA LEU A 476 -15.11 -0.94 27.17
C LEU A 476 -15.69 0.16 26.28
N THR A 477 -16.60 0.93 26.84
CA THR A 477 -17.25 2.07 26.15
C THR A 477 -17.03 3.35 26.95
N ALA A 478 -17.05 4.49 26.27
CA ALA A 478 -17.03 5.78 26.94
C ALA A 478 -17.87 6.83 26.20
N LEU A 479 -18.43 7.75 26.97
CA LEU A 479 -19.08 8.96 26.49
C LEU A 479 -18.12 10.13 26.68
N TYR A 480 -17.68 10.69 25.55
CA TYR A 480 -16.92 11.93 25.52
C TYR A 480 -17.83 13.09 25.08
N ASP A 481 -17.88 14.14 25.88
CA ASP A 481 -18.50 15.41 25.53
C ASP A 481 -17.74 16.54 26.22
N ARG A 482 -16.78 17.14 25.50
CA ARG A 482 -15.81 18.12 26.04
C ARG A 482 -15.19 17.62 27.36
N GLY A 483 -14.71 16.37 27.33
CA GLY A 483 -14.19 15.65 28.50
C GLY A 483 -14.83 14.26 28.62
N LEU A 484 -14.21 13.39 29.40
CA LEU A 484 -14.71 12.04 29.69
C LEU A 484 -15.85 12.12 30.72
N LYS A 485 -17.09 11.85 30.28
CA LYS A 485 -18.30 12.03 31.10
C LYS A 485 -18.81 10.75 31.74
N GLU A 486 -18.85 9.67 30.96
CA GLU A 486 -19.30 8.36 31.44
C GLU A 486 -18.40 7.28 30.87
N ILE A 487 -18.15 6.23 31.66
CA ILE A 487 -17.44 5.03 31.24
C ILE A 487 -18.39 3.86 31.45
N GLY A 488 -18.53 3.00 30.45
CA GLY A 488 -19.38 1.82 30.53
C GLY A 488 -18.59 0.55 30.30
N LEU A 489 -18.72 -0.40 31.23
CA LEU A 489 -18.29 -1.77 31.04
C LEU A 489 -19.51 -2.59 30.60
N CYS A 490 -19.43 -3.19 29.42
CA CYS A 490 -20.53 -3.94 28.81
C CYS A 490 -20.11 -5.39 28.53
N LYS A 491 -21.08 -6.28 28.33
CA LYS A 491 -20.91 -7.65 27.86
C LYS A 491 -21.52 -7.82 26.47
N ILE A 492 -20.94 -8.69 25.63
CA ILE A 492 -21.54 -9.14 24.38
C ILE A 492 -22.59 -10.21 24.72
N GLU A 493 -23.85 -10.02 24.31
CA GLU A 493 -24.92 -10.99 24.51
C GLU A 493 -25.00 -12.04 23.39
N GLY A 494 -24.52 -11.69 22.20
CA GLY A 494 -24.58 -12.55 21.02
C GLY A 494 -24.38 -11.79 19.71
N ILE A 495 -24.41 -12.55 18.61
CA ILE A 495 -24.39 -12.06 17.23
C ILE A 495 -25.81 -12.23 16.68
N GLU A 496 -26.49 -11.12 16.39
CA GLU A 496 -27.81 -11.06 15.74
C GLU A 496 -27.70 -11.07 14.21
#